data_AF-A0ABD5Q1H6-F1
#
_entry.id   AF-A0ABD5Q1H6-F1
#
_cell.length_a   1.000
_cell.length_b   1.000
_cell.length_c   1.000
_cell.angle_alpha   90.00
_cell.angle_beta   90.00
_cell.angle_gamma   90.00
#
_symmetry.space_group_name_H-M   'P 1'
#
loop_
_entity.id
_entity.type
_entity.pdbx_description
1 polymer ?
#
loop_
_entity_poly.entity_id
_entity_poly.type
_entity_poly.pdbx_seq_one_letter_code
_entity_poly.pdbx_strand_id
1 'polypeptide(L)'
;MSVRLDEIDKRILYHLARDARGISAPDIAEEVNVSAGTIRNRIQQLEAEGVIEGYHVRIDYERAERRLRNLFICSTDVPDRERIAKQVADIPGVIGVRELMTGRGNLHVTAVGEDMADLSRVARDLAALGIDIEEENLIQQEYRGPYDAFGPEDGPEGHSITDFMNLSGGAEVVELTVTRSAPIAGLTLQEANERGIIDSEALIISIERDEQMLTPKGDTKMNPDDVVTLFSRTGIDDETIAAFSEQ
;
A
#
# COMPACT_ATOMS: atom_id res chain seq x y z
N MET A 1 26.72 11.22 -5.28
CA MET A 1 27.61 10.25 -4.59
C MET A 1 26.75 9.09 -4.16
N SER A 2 27.18 7.84 -4.36
CA SER A 2 26.41 6.68 -3.89
C SER A 2 26.66 6.48 -2.40
N VAL A 3 25.66 6.70 -1.57
CA VAL A 3 25.67 6.30 -0.17
C VAL A 3 25.67 4.77 -0.12
N ARG A 4 26.57 4.19 0.67
CA ARG A 4 26.62 2.73 0.87
C ARG A 4 25.82 2.40 2.12
N LEU A 5 24.65 1.81 1.94
CA LEU A 5 23.75 1.38 3.01
C LEU A 5 24.22 0.04 3.60
N ASP A 6 24.29 -0.05 4.92
CA ASP A 6 24.42 -1.33 5.62
C ASP A 6 23.04 -1.95 5.93
N GLU A 7 23.01 -3.15 6.52
CA GLU A 7 21.75 -3.86 6.82
C GLU A 7 20.86 -3.11 7.83
N ILE A 8 21.46 -2.36 8.76
CA ILE A 8 20.70 -1.55 9.72
C ILE A 8 20.02 -0.40 8.98
N ASP A 9 20.76 0.29 8.09
CA ASP A 9 20.22 1.39 7.30
C ASP A 9 19.06 0.90 6.40
N LYS A 10 19.20 -0.26 5.76
CA LYS A 10 18.13 -0.89 4.99
C LYS A 10 16.90 -1.16 5.85
N ARG A 11 17.09 -1.77 7.03
CA ARG A 11 15.94 -2.10 7.90
C ARG A 11 15.21 -0.86 8.41
N ILE A 12 15.95 0.20 8.72
CA ILE A 12 15.37 1.51 9.03
C ILE A 12 14.48 1.99 7.89
N LEU A 13 14.99 1.98 6.64
CA LEU A 13 14.24 2.43 5.47
C LEU A 13 12.98 1.58 5.22
N TYR A 14 13.07 0.27 5.39
CA TYR A 14 11.92 -0.64 5.28
C TYR A 14 10.80 -0.24 6.25
N HIS A 15 11.11 -0.09 7.53
CA HIS A 15 10.10 0.22 8.55
C HIS A 15 9.53 1.63 8.41
N LEU A 16 10.37 2.62 8.11
CA LEU A 16 9.89 3.97 7.88
C LEU A 16 9.01 4.08 6.63
N ALA A 17 9.32 3.34 5.56
CA ALA A 17 8.48 3.31 4.36
C ALA A 17 7.12 2.66 4.62
N ARG A 18 7.05 1.70 5.57
CA ARG A 18 5.81 1.03 5.98
C ARG A 18 4.94 1.94 6.87
N ASP A 19 5.49 2.43 7.98
CA ASP A 19 4.77 3.32 8.90
C ASP A 19 5.75 4.17 9.74
N ALA A 20 6.27 5.24 9.15
CA ALA A 20 7.18 6.18 9.83
C ALA A 20 6.58 6.85 11.08
N ARG A 21 5.25 6.95 11.20
CA ARG A 21 4.62 7.63 12.35
C ARG A 21 4.38 6.66 13.50
N GLY A 22 4.06 5.42 13.21
CA GLY A 22 3.80 4.38 14.20
C GLY A 22 5.06 3.69 14.73
N ILE A 23 6.12 3.56 13.91
CA ILE A 23 7.34 2.89 14.34
C ILE A 23 8.25 3.79 15.18
N SER A 24 8.76 3.27 16.30
CA SER A 24 9.72 3.98 17.15
C SER A 24 11.15 3.47 16.98
N ALA A 25 12.13 4.32 17.30
CA ALA A 25 13.55 3.92 17.25
C ALA A 25 13.89 2.74 18.18
N PRO A 26 13.29 2.60 19.38
CA PRO A 26 13.37 1.37 20.18
C PRO A 26 12.88 0.11 19.46
N ASP A 27 11.75 0.17 18.76
CA ASP A 27 11.17 -1.00 18.07
C ASP A 27 12.13 -1.52 17.00
N ILE A 28 12.67 -0.61 16.17
CA ILE A 28 13.67 -0.95 15.15
C ILE A 28 14.97 -1.46 15.79
N ALA A 29 15.37 -0.87 16.92
CA ALA A 29 16.60 -1.23 17.62
C ALA A 29 16.56 -2.64 18.23
N GLU A 30 15.41 -3.05 18.74
CA GLU A 30 15.18 -4.41 19.25
C GLU A 30 15.35 -5.44 18.13
N GLU A 31 14.75 -5.18 16.97
CA GLU A 31 14.81 -6.10 15.83
C GLU A 31 16.23 -6.29 15.29
N VAL A 32 17.00 -5.21 15.15
CA VAL A 32 18.37 -5.26 14.60
C VAL A 32 19.47 -5.36 15.67
N ASN A 33 19.09 -5.59 16.93
CA ASN A 33 19.98 -5.78 18.08
C ASN A 33 21.02 -4.66 18.27
N VAL A 34 20.56 -3.41 18.30
CA VAL A 34 21.39 -2.22 18.58
C VAL A 34 20.73 -1.31 19.62
N SER A 35 21.38 -0.20 19.95
CA SER A 35 20.75 0.80 20.83
C SER A 35 19.78 1.69 20.04
N ALA A 36 18.70 2.14 20.69
CA ALA A 36 17.81 3.16 20.11
C ALA A 36 18.53 4.48 19.80
N GLY A 37 19.66 4.79 20.48
CA GLY A 37 20.51 5.93 20.15
C GLY A 37 21.20 5.75 18.79
N THR A 38 21.66 4.53 18.50
CA THR A 38 22.25 4.17 17.20
C THR A 38 21.25 4.40 16.07
N ILE A 39 20.01 3.90 16.22
CA ILE A 39 18.96 4.07 15.20
C ILE A 39 18.66 5.54 14.92
N ARG A 40 18.48 6.36 15.97
CA ARG A 40 18.23 7.80 15.79
C ARG A 40 19.36 8.50 15.02
N ASN A 41 20.61 8.18 15.35
CA ASN A 41 21.76 8.75 14.65
C ASN A 41 21.79 8.32 13.16
N ARG A 42 21.44 7.07 12.86
CA ARG A 42 21.36 6.57 11.48
C ARG A 42 20.25 7.25 10.69
N ILE A 43 19.05 7.42 11.27
CA ILE A 43 17.94 8.16 10.63
C ILE A 43 18.39 9.58 10.28
N GLN A 44 18.98 10.30 11.25
CA GLN A 44 19.49 11.66 11.02
C GLN A 44 20.54 11.72 9.92
N GLN A 45 21.41 10.70 9.84
CA GLN A 45 22.42 10.62 8.79
C GLN A 45 21.78 10.38 7.41
N LEU A 46 20.80 9.46 7.32
CA LEU A 46 20.07 9.17 6.08
C LEU A 46 19.27 10.38 5.58
N GLU A 47 18.69 11.16 6.50
CA GLU A 47 18.05 12.45 6.19
C GLU A 47 19.07 13.48 5.69
N ALA A 48 20.20 13.65 6.40
CA ALA A 48 21.22 14.62 6.06
C ALA A 48 21.92 14.32 4.72
N GLU A 49 22.03 13.04 4.36
CA GLU A 49 22.58 12.58 3.09
C GLU A 49 21.54 12.59 1.94
N GLY A 50 20.28 12.90 2.24
CA GLY A 50 19.18 12.94 1.27
C GLY A 50 18.73 11.56 0.78
N VAL A 51 19.06 10.49 1.51
CA VAL A 51 18.50 9.16 1.25
C VAL A 51 17.05 9.11 1.71
N ILE A 52 16.73 9.74 2.84
CA ILE A 52 15.36 10.05 3.25
C ILE A 52 15.05 11.46 2.76
N GLU A 53 14.28 11.55 1.68
CA GLU A 53 13.89 12.84 1.09
C GLU A 53 12.79 13.55 1.89
N GLY A 54 11.98 12.79 2.64
CA GLY A 54 10.94 13.33 3.49
C GLY A 54 9.93 12.28 3.94
N TYR A 55 9.00 12.73 4.79
CA TYR A 55 7.90 11.92 5.31
C TYR A 55 6.57 12.49 4.81
N HIS A 56 5.82 11.70 4.04
CA HIS A 56 4.57 12.12 3.43
C HIS A 56 3.40 11.28 3.93
N VAL A 57 2.29 11.96 4.22
CA VAL A 57 1.04 11.30 4.59
C VAL A 57 0.31 10.84 3.34
N ARG A 58 -0.21 9.61 3.36
CA ARG A 58 -1.15 9.13 2.34
C ARG A 58 -2.55 9.60 2.71
N ILE A 59 -3.19 10.34 1.81
CA ILE A 59 -4.51 10.91 2.02
C ILE A 59 -5.46 10.31 1.01
N ASP A 60 -6.56 9.74 1.51
CA ASP A 60 -7.72 9.39 0.70
C ASP A 60 -8.62 10.63 0.58
N TYR A 61 -8.44 11.38 -0.50
CA TYR A 61 -9.17 12.62 -0.73
C TYR A 61 -10.65 12.39 -1.10
N GLU A 62 -10.99 11.19 -1.61
CA GLU A 62 -12.37 10.80 -1.86
C GLU A 62 -13.10 10.62 -0.52
N ARG A 63 -12.48 9.94 0.44
CA ARG A 63 -13.07 9.78 1.79
C ARG A 63 -13.03 11.06 2.62
N ALA A 64 -11.99 11.89 2.46
CA ALA A 64 -11.87 13.13 3.23
C ALA A 64 -12.96 14.14 2.86
N GLU A 65 -13.14 14.43 1.56
CA GLU A 65 -14.10 15.46 1.09
C GLU A 65 -14.69 15.16 -0.30
N ARG A 66 -14.76 13.88 -0.71
CA ARG A 66 -15.26 13.45 -2.03
C ARG A 66 -14.54 14.11 -3.21
N ARG A 67 -13.25 14.40 -3.04
CA ARG A 67 -12.46 15.04 -4.08
C ARG A 67 -12.07 14.03 -5.15
N LEU A 68 -11.95 14.51 -6.38
CA LEU A 68 -11.45 13.75 -7.50
C LEU A 68 -9.92 13.85 -7.53
N ARG A 69 -9.25 12.71 -7.74
CA ARG A 69 -7.81 12.64 -7.93
C ARG A 69 -7.50 12.25 -9.37
N ASN A 70 -6.68 13.04 -10.05
CA ASN A 70 -6.42 12.87 -11.47
C ASN A 70 -4.92 12.76 -11.75
N LEU A 71 -4.54 11.95 -12.73
CA LEU A 71 -3.21 11.84 -13.29
C LEU A 71 -3.22 12.42 -14.70
N PHE A 72 -2.48 13.50 -14.91
CA PHE A 72 -2.15 14.00 -16.23
C PHE A 72 -0.82 13.40 -16.68
N ILE A 73 -0.80 12.78 -17.85
CA ILE A 73 0.41 12.35 -18.52
C ILE A 73 0.73 13.38 -19.58
N CYS A 74 1.89 13.99 -19.45
CA CYS A 74 2.26 15.18 -20.19
C CYS A 74 3.63 15.05 -20.84
N SER A 75 3.82 15.75 -21.96
CA SER A 75 5.10 15.91 -22.63
C SER A 75 5.59 17.34 -22.54
N THR A 76 6.89 17.47 -22.27
CA THR A 76 7.62 18.73 -22.39
C THR A 76 9.03 18.50 -22.90
N ASP A 77 9.68 19.55 -23.40
CA ASP A 77 11.05 19.46 -23.89
C ASP A 77 12.04 19.21 -22.74
N VAL A 78 12.96 18.26 -22.95
CA VAL A 78 13.94 17.82 -21.92
C VAL A 78 14.73 18.98 -21.30
N PRO A 79 15.22 19.99 -22.05
CA PRO A 79 15.98 21.10 -21.47
C PRO A 79 15.19 21.96 -20.48
N ASP A 80 13.86 22.05 -20.65
CA ASP A 80 13.00 22.90 -19.85
C ASP A 80 12.27 22.14 -18.72
N ARG A 81 12.34 20.80 -18.73
CA ARG A 81 11.55 19.92 -17.86
C ARG A 81 11.67 20.24 -16.37
N GLU A 82 12.88 20.40 -15.83
CA GLU A 82 13.07 20.68 -14.40
C GLU A 82 12.44 22.03 -14.00
N ARG A 83 12.61 23.06 -14.84
CA ARG A 83 12.03 24.37 -14.62
C ARG A 83 10.51 24.31 -14.66
N ILE A 84 9.96 23.62 -15.66
CA ILE A 84 8.52 23.44 -15.85
C ILE A 84 7.93 22.62 -14.70
N ALA A 85 8.57 21.54 -14.26
CA ALA A 85 8.11 20.71 -13.15
C ALA A 85 7.94 21.52 -11.86
N LYS A 86 8.88 22.43 -11.56
CA LYS A 86 8.77 23.36 -10.42
C LYS A 86 7.58 24.31 -10.56
N GLN A 87 7.37 24.88 -11.75
CA GLN A 87 6.21 25.76 -12.00
C GLN A 87 4.88 25.01 -11.90
N VAL A 88 4.85 23.76 -12.35
CA VAL A 88 3.67 22.90 -12.26
C VAL A 88 3.35 22.58 -10.79
N ALA A 89 4.37 22.33 -9.96
CA ALA A 89 4.18 22.06 -8.55
C ALA A 89 3.52 23.25 -7.79
N ASP A 90 3.66 24.47 -8.32
CA ASP A 90 3.04 25.67 -7.75
C ASP A 90 1.57 25.88 -8.18
N ILE A 91 1.05 25.05 -9.11
CA ILE A 91 -0.34 25.16 -9.58
C ILE A 91 -1.31 24.70 -8.47
N PRO A 92 -2.32 25.52 -8.09
CA PRO A 92 -3.30 25.12 -7.10
C PRO A 92 -4.05 23.83 -7.47
N GLY A 93 -4.01 22.85 -6.57
CA GLY A 93 -4.61 21.53 -6.77
C GLY A 93 -3.61 20.47 -7.25
N VAL A 94 -2.41 20.85 -7.71
CA VAL A 94 -1.33 19.90 -7.98
C VAL A 94 -0.71 19.44 -6.66
N ILE A 95 -0.64 18.12 -6.46
CA ILE A 95 -0.11 17.49 -5.25
C ILE A 95 1.13 16.62 -5.50
N GLY A 96 1.52 16.47 -6.77
CA GLY A 96 2.69 15.69 -7.12
C GLY A 96 3.08 15.89 -8.58
N VAL A 97 4.39 16.02 -8.81
CA VAL A 97 4.97 16.10 -10.14
C VAL A 97 6.11 15.08 -10.20
N ARG A 98 6.09 14.21 -11.22
CA ARG A 98 7.13 13.22 -11.44
C ARG A 98 7.72 13.40 -12.83
N GLU A 99 9.03 13.56 -12.88
CA GLU A 99 9.81 13.69 -14.12
C GLU A 99 10.35 12.33 -14.54
N LEU A 100 10.20 12.00 -15.82
CA LEU A 100 10.80 10.81 -16.43
C LEU A 100 11.96 11.24 -17.33
N MET A 101 12.99 10.39 -17.41
CA MET A 101 14.24 10.75 -18.07
C MET A 101 14.09 10.98 -19.58
N THR A 102 13.28 10.18 -20.26
CA THR A 102 13.18 10.15 -21.73
C THR A 102 11.78 9.77 -22.19
N GLY A 103 11.43 10.17 -23.42
CA GLY A 103 10.21 9.76 -24.10
C GLY A 103 9.13 10.83 -24.10
N ARG A 104 7.99 10.47 -24.69
CA ARG A 104 6.71 11.15 -24.50
C ARG A 104 6.09 10.74 -23.16
N GLY A 105 5.16 11.52 -22.64
CA GLY A 105 4.64 11.34 -21.28
C GLY A 105 5.73 11.53 -20.21
N ASN A 106 6.69 12.41 -20.46
CA ASN A 106 7.86 12.56 -19.58
C ASN A 106 7.60 13.39 -18.31
N LEU A 107 6.37 13.85 -18.11
CA LEU A 107 5.92 14.57 -16.93
C LEU A 107 4.59 13.99 -16.47
N HIS A 108 4.54 13.46 -15.26
CA HIS A 108 3.32 12.94 -14.64
C HIS A 108 2.87 13.92 -13.55
N VAL A 109 1.66 14.46 -13.67
CA VAL A 109 1.11 15.44 -12.73
C VAL A 109 -0.09 14.83 -12.02
N THR A 110 -0.01 14.71 -10.70
CA THR A 110 -1.15 14.31 -9.87
C THR A 110 -1.83 15.56 -9.33
N ALA A 111 -3.12 15.70 -9.61
CA ALA A 111 -3.94 16.80 -9.10
C ALA A 111 -5.14 16.29 -8.31
N VAL A 112 -5.63 17.12 -7.39
CA VAL A 112 -6.86 16.92 -6.63
C VAL A 112 -7.77 18.11 -6.88
N GLY A 113 -9.04 17.85 -7.19
CA GLY A 113 -10.05 18.87 -7.44
C GLY A 113 -11.38 18.52 -6.77
N GLU A 114 -12.20 19.53 -6.49
CA GLU A 114 -13.55 19.32 -5.95
C GLU A 114 -14.46 18.63 -6.97
N ASP A 115 -14.30 19.00 -8.24
CA ASP A 115 -15.08 18.51 -9.37
C ASP A 115 -14.27 18.55 -10.68
N MET A 116 -14.93 18.26 -11.80
CA MET A 116 -14.31 18.31 -13.12
C MET A 116 -13.93 19.72 -13.57
N ALA A 117 -14.57 20.78 -13.05
CA ALA A 117 -14.26 22.15 -13.42
C ALA A 117 -12.91 22.59 -12.82
N ASP A 118 -12.60 22.13 -11.61
CA ASP A 118 -11.29 22.28 -10.99
C ASP A 118 -10.19 21.58 -11.78
N LEU A 119 -10.41 20.33 -12.16
CA LEU A 119 -9.44 19.57 -12.96
C LEU A 119 -9.23 20.21 -14.33
N SER A 120 -10.30 20.71 -14.96
CA SER A 120 -10.22 21.50 -16.20
C SER A 120 -9.49 22.83 -16.04
N ARG A 121 -9.47 23.43 -14.84
CA ARG A 121 -8.62 24.59 -14.54
C ARG A 121 -7.15 24.18 -14.51
N VAL A 122 -6.82 23.10 -13.80
CA VAL A 122 -5.45 22.56 -13.75
C VAL A 122 -4.94 22.25 -15.16
N ALA A 123 -5.73 21.56 -15.99
CA ALA A 123 -5.36 21.25 -17.37
C ALA A 123 -5.06 22.51 -18.20
N ARG A 124 -5.84 23.58 -18.03
CA ARG A 124 -5.58 24.87 -18.71
C ARG A 124 -4.29 25.53 -18.21
N ASP A 125 -4.02 25.49 -16.91
CA ASP A 125 -2.81 26.06 -16.33
C ASP A 125 -1.56 25.29 -16.78
N LEU A 126 -1.66 23.96 -16.89
CA LEU A 126 -0.61 23.11 -17.50
C LEU A 126 -0.35 23.50 -18.96
N ALA A 127 -1.40 23.60 -19.77
CA ALA A 127 -1.28 24.00 -21.19
C ALA A 127 -0.68 25.40 -21.36
N ALA A 128 -1.00 26.33 -20.44
CA ALA A 128 -0.44 27.68 -20.45
C ALA A 128 1.08 27.72 -20.19
N LEU A 129 1.64 26.68 -19.56
CA LEU A 129 3.08 26.50 -19.40
C LEU A 129 3.77 25.87 -20.62
N GLY A 130 3.03 25.62 -21.70
CA GLY A 130 3.56 25.02 -22.93
C GLY A 130 3.75 23.51 -22.84
N ILE A 131 3.03 22.86 -21.93
CA ILE A 131 3.04 21.42 -21.74
C ILE A 131 1.96 20.79 -22.62
N ASP A 132 2.30 19.71 -23.31
CA ASP A 132 1.34 18.92 -24.08
C ASP A 132 0.71 17.85 -23.18
N ILE A 133 -0.62 17.79 -23.10
CA ILE A 133 -1.34 16.79 -22.29
C ILE A 133 -1.75 15.65 -23.21
N GLU A 134 -1.21 14.46 -22.95
CA GLU A 134 -1.47 13.25 -23.75
C GLU A 134 -2.62 12.44 -23.19
N GLU A 135 -2.66 12.28 -21.87
CA GLU A 135 -3.72 11.53 -21.18
C GLU A 135 -4.16 12.22 -19.89
N GLU A 136 -5.43 12.01 -19.56
CA GLU A 136 -6.06 12.44 -18.32
C GLU A 136 -6.80 11.24 -17.70
N ASN A 137 -6.32 10.78 -16.55
CA ASN A 137 -6.74 9.53 -15.93
C ASN A 137 -7.20 9.73 -14.48
N LEU A 138 -8.47 9.44 -14.18
CA LEU A 138 -8.99 9.47 -12.82
C LEU A 138 -8.39 8.30 -12.00
N ILE A 139 -7.73 8.62 -10.88
CA ILE A 139 -7.16 7.63 -9.97
C ILE A 139 -8.22 7.23 -8.96
N GLN A 140 -8.60 5.94 -8.97
CA GLN A 140 -9.47 5.38 -7.94
C GLN A 140 -8.68 5.00 -6.68
N GLN A 141 -7.60 4.22 -6.84
CA GLN A 141 -6.78 3.73 -5.74
C GLN A 141 -5.30 3.71 -6.12
N GLU A 142 -4.42 3.93 -5.13
CA GLU A 142 -2.98 3.80 -5.27
C GLU A 142 -2.41 3.02 -4.08
N TYR A 143 -1.68 1.96 -4.38
CA TYR A 143 -0.99 1.11 -3.42
C TYR A 143 0.48 1.48 -3.36
N ARG A 144 1.02 1.55 -2.15
CA ARG A 144 2.45 1.78 -1.87
C ARG A 144 2.86 0.87 -0.72
N GLY A 145 4.06 0.34 -0.82
CA GLY A 145 4.67 -0.52 0.19
C GLY A 145 6.16 -0.22 0.35
N PRO A 146 6.79 -0.79 1.39
CA PRO A 146 8.23 -0.76 1.53
C PRO A 146 8.91 -1.54 0.40
N TYR A 147 10.21 -1.38 0.27
CA TYR A 147 11.00 -2.21 -0.65
C TYR A 147 11.41 -3.50 0.06
N ASP A 148 10.83 -4.63 -0.33
CA ASP A 148 10.93 -5.91 0.40
C ASP A 148 12.37 -6.41 0.58
N ALA A 149 13.27 -6.12 -0.36
CA ALA A 149 14.68 -6.49 -0.24
C ALA A 149 15.42 -5.80 0.92
N PHE A 150 14.79 -4.80 1.58
CA PHE A 150 15.29 -4.17 2.79
C PHE A 150 14.63 -4.72 4.07
N GLY A 151 13.61 -5.58 3.92
CA GLY A 151 12.89 -6.22 5.00
C GLY A 151 13.63 -7.42 5.61
N PRO A 152 13.01 -8.11 6.59
CA PRO A 152 13.53 -9.34 7.18
C PRO A 152 13.71 -10.45 6.14
N GLU A 153 14.73 -11.30 6.31
CA GLU A 153 14.90 -12.50 5.48
C GLU A 153 13.71 -13.45 5.62
N ASP A 154 13.02 -13.43 6.77
CA ASP A 154 11.79 -14.19 7.06
C ASP A 154 10.51 -13.35 6.90
N GLY A 155 10.58 -12.17 6.25
CA GLY A 155 9.39 -11.36 5.96
C GLY A 155 8.55 -12.02 4.86
N PRO A 156 7.21 -11.88 4.88
CA PRO A 156 6.37 -12.45 3.82
C PRO A 156 6.87 -12.00 2.45
N GLU A 157 7.21 -12.97 1.59
CA GLU A 157 7.73 -12.73 0.25
C GLU A 157 6.70 -11.99 -0.59
N GLY A 158 6.84 -10.67 -0.66
CA GLY A 158 6.04 -9.82 -1.53
C GLY A 158 4.59 -9.71 -1.09
N HIS A 159 3.97 -8.61 -1.51
CA HIS A 159 2.53 -8.49 -1.50
C HIS A 159 1.92 -9.67 -2.27
N SER A 160 1.38 -10.65 -1.55
CA SER A 160 0.40 -11.57 -2.12
C SER A 160 -0.67 -10.68 -2.75
N ILE A 161 -0.91 -10.88 -4.05
CA ILE A 161 -1.81 -10.08 -4.90
C ILE A 161 -3.25 -10.02 -4.34
N THR A 162 -3.51 -10.74 -3.26
CA THR A 162 -4.80 -10.97 -2.63
C THR A 162 -5.10 -10.09 -1.42
N ASP A 163 -4.16 -9.25 -0.95
CA ASP A 163 -4.28 -8.61 0.37
C ASP A 163 -5.60 -7.84 0.57
N PHE A 164 -6.15 -7.16 -0.45
CA PHE A 164 -7.55 -6.69 -0.44
C PHE A 164 -8.01 -6.44 -1.88
N MET A 165 -8.78 -7.35 -2.49
CA MET A 165 -9.47 -7.06 -3.75
C MET A 165 -10.93 -6.69 -3.48
N ASN A 166 -11.22 -5.39 -3.51
CA ASN A 166 -12.59 -4.90 -3.69
C ASN A 166 -12.98 -5.09 -5.16
N LEU A 167 -13.79 -6.11 -5.43
CA LEU A 167 -14.31 -6.42 -6.75
C LEU A 167 -15.58 -5.59 -7.02
N SER A 168 -15.82 -5.28 -8.29
CA SER A 168 -17.01 -4.56 -8.75
C SER A 168 -18.29 -5.20 -8.21
N GLY A 169 -19.13 -4.43 -7.51
CA GLY A 169 -20.42 -4.90 -6.97
C GLY A 169 -20.44 -5.19 -5.47
N GLY A 170 -19.41 -4.78 -4.71
CA GLY A 170 -19.36 -4.98 -3.25
C GLY A 170 -18.85 -6.35 -2.83
N ALA A 171 -18.27 -7.10 -3.76
CA ALA A 171 -17.62 -8.36 -3.48
C ALA A 171 -16.19 -8.13 -2.98
N GLU A 172 -15.78 -8.90 -1.99
CA GLU A 172 -14.53 -8.74 -1.26
C GLU A 172 -13.81 -10.08 -1.21
N VAL A 173 -12.50 -10.05 -1.45
CA VAL A 173 -11.59 -11.18 -1.19
C VAL A 173 -10.60 -10.73 -0.12
N VAL A 174 -10.47 -11.52 0.93
CA VAL A 174 -9.51 -11.28 2.02
C VAL A 174 -8.71 -12.55 2.29
N GLU A 175 -7.46 -12.37 2.70
CA GLU A 175 -6.58 -13.43 3.15
C GLU A 175 -6.38 -13.28 4.67
N LEU A 176 -6.70 -14.34 5.42
CA LEU A 176 -6.61 -14.33 6.89
C LEU A 176 -5.71 -15.46 7.36
N THR A 177 -4.79 -15.15 8.28
CA THR A 177 -3.99 -16.16 8.97
C THR A 177 -4.73 -16.67 10.20
N VAL A 178 -4.87 -17.98 10.33
CA VAL A 178 -5.46 -18.61 11.53
C VAL A 178 -4.48 -18.49 12.69
N THR A 179 -4.79 -17.63 13.65
CA THR A 179 -4.00 -17.52 14.88
C THR A 179 -4.20 -18.75 15.80
N ARG A 180 -3.26 -19.01 16.71
CA ARG A 180 -3.35 -20.13 17.65
C ARG A 180 -4.55 -20.05 18.60
N SER A 181 -5.02 -18.84 18.90
CA SER A 181 -6.20 -18.59 19.75
C SER A 181 -7.48 -18.35 18.95
N ALA A 182 -7.43 -18.41 17.62
CA ALA A 182 -8.59 -18.17 16.77
C ALA A 182 -9.75 -19.11 17.14
N PRO A 183 -11.00 -18.61 17.23
CA PRO A 183 -12.18 -19.43 17.45
C PRO A 183 -12.33 -20.61 16.46
N ILE A 184 -11.85 -20.43 15.23
CA ILE A 184 -11.89 -21.46 14.19
C ILE A 184 -10.77 -22.51 14.33
N ALA A 185 -9.70 -22.22 15.08
CA ALA A 185 -8.53 -23.09 15.17
C ALA A 185 -8.90 -24.47 15.75
N GLY A 186 -8.50 -25.52 15.03
CA GLY A 186 -8.78 -26.90 15.43
C GLY A 186 -10.19 -27.40 15.08
N LEU A 187 -11.05 -26.59 14.48
CA LEU A 187 -12.33 -27.01 13.92
C LEU A 187 -12.21 -27.41 12.46
N THR A 188 -13.10 -28.28 12.01
CA THR A 188 -13.33 -28.50 10.58
C THR A 188 -14.20 -27.39 9.99
N LEU A 189 -14.12 -27.15 8.68
CA LEU A 189 -14.97 -26.18 8.00
C LEU A 189 -16.46 -26.46 8.21
N GLN A 190 -16.84 -27.73 8.22
CA GLN A 190 -18.21 -28.13 8.52
C GLN A 190 -18.63 -27.72 9.93
N GLU A 191 -17.81 -28.01 10.94
CA GLU A 191 -18.09 -27.62 12.34
C GLU A 191 -18.13 -26.11 12.52
N ALA A 192 -17.24 -25.37 11.84
CA ALA A 192 -17.23 -23.91 11.88
C ALA A 192 -18.53 -23.33 11.31
N ASN A 193 -19.00 -23.86 10.19
CA ASN A 193 -20.26 -23.45 9.57
C ASN A 193 -21.48 -23.84 10.42
N GLU A 194 -21.49 -25.04 11.03
CA GLU A 194 -22.56 -25.48 11.94
C GLU A 194 -22.65 -24.62 13.20
N ARG A 195 -21.53 -24.07 13.66
CA ARG A 195 -21.45 -23.14 14.80
C ARG A 195 -21.71 -21.69 14.42
N GLY A 196 -21.89 -21.37 13.14
CA GLY A 196 -22.07 -20.01 12.65
C GLY A 196 -20.84 -19.12 12.90
N ILE A 197 -19.64 -19.70 12.90
CA ILE A 197 -18.37 -18.97 13.10
C ILE A 197 -17.99 -18.17 11.85
N ILE A 198 -18.40 -18.66 10.68
CA ILE A 198 -18.18 -18.03 9.39
C ILE A 198 -19.55 -17.62 8.86
N ASP A 199 -19.68 -16.40 8.33
CA ASP A 199 -20.88 -15.97 7.63
C ASP A 199 -21.24 -16.96 6.50
N SER A 200 -22.51 -17.32 6.40
CA SER A 200 -23.07 -18.17 5.34
C SER A 200 -22.86 -17.64 3.92
N GLU A 201 -22.67 -16.33 3.75
CA GLU A 201 -22.37 -15.68 2.47
C GLU A 201 -20.86 -15.65 2.15
N ALA A 202 -20.00 -16.02 3.11
CA ALA A 202 -18.56 -16.13 2.92
C ALA A 202 -18.17 -17.53 2.43
N LEU A 203 -17.33 -17.56 1.40
CA LEU A 203 -16.81 -18.77 0.78
C LEU A 203 -15.29 -18.85 0.98
N ILE A 204 -14.82 -19.94 1.58
CA ILE A 204 -13.39 -20.26 1.59
C ILE A 204 -13.01 -20.79 0.21
N ILE A 205 -12.08 -20.10 -0.45
CA ILE A 205 -11.59 -20.43 -1.80
C ILE A 205 -10.40 -21.39 -1.70
N SER A 206 -9.45 -21.08 -0.84
CA SER A 206 -8.19 -21.82 -0.69
C SER A 206 -7.70 -21.74 0.75
N ILE A 207 -6.95 -22.77 1.14
CA ILE A 207 -6.20 -22.80 2.39
C ILE A 207 -4.77 -23.15 2.00
N GLU A 208 -3.83 -22.30 2.37
CA GLU A 208 -2.41 -22.55 2.23
C GLU A 208 -1.83 -22.98 3.57
N ARG A 209 -1.10 -24.10 3.55
CA ARG A 209 -0.43 -24.67 4.71
C ARG A 209 0.93 -25.19 4.29
N ASP A 210 1.98 -24.80 5.00
CA ASP A 210 3.36 -25.24 4.70
C ASP A 210 3.70 -25.08 3.20
N GLU A 211 3.35 -23.92 2.60
CA GLU A 211 3.54 -23.57 1.18
C GLU A 211 2.76 -24.48 0.19
N GLN A 212 1.78 -25.26 0.67
CA GLN A 212 0.93 -26.09 -0.15
C GLN A 212 -0.52 -25.60 -0.16
N MET A 213 -1.07 -25.46 -1.36
CA MET A 213 -2.47 -25.11 -1.55
C MET A 213 -3.38 -26.34 -1.37
N LEU A 214 -4.26 -26.27 -0.39
CA LEU A 214 -5.29 -27.26 -0.08
C LEU A 214 -6.63 -26.80 -0.65
N THR A 215 -7.36 -27.75 -1.24
CA THR A 215 -8.76 -27.52 -1.63
C THR A 215 -9.67 -27.62 -0.41
N PRO A 216 -10.43 -26.57 -0.06
CA PRO A 216 -11.30 -26.57 1.10
C PRO A 216 -12.46 -27.56 0.92
N LYS A 217 -12.65 -28.43 1.91
CA LYS A 217 -13.76 -29.39 2.02
C LYS A 217 -14.34 -29.33 3.43
N GLY A 218 -15.56 -29.82 3.62
CA GLY A 218 -16.21 -29.81 4.93
C GLY A 218 -15.38 -30.47 6.04
N ASP A 219 -14.64 -31.52 5.73
CA ASP A 219 -13.74 -32.24 6.65
C ASP A 219 -12.34 -31.61 6.79
N THR A 220 -12.07 -30.50 6.09
CA THR A 220 -10.79 -29.81 6.17
C THR A 220 -10.69 -29.11 7.52
N LYS A 221 -9.67 -29.50 8.30
CA LYS A 221 -9.40 -28.94 9.62
C LYS A 221 -8.52 -27.70 9.52
N MET A 222 -8.92 -26.63 10.20
CA MET A 222 -8.14 -25.40 10.31
C MET A 222 -7.04 -25.59 11.35
N ASN A 223 -5.81 -25.34 10.96
CA ASN A 223 -4.65 -25.35 11.84
C ASN A 223 -4.18 -23.92 12.08
N PRO A 224 -3.55 -23.65 13.22
CA PRO A 224 -2.78 -22.43 13.38
C PRO A 224 -1.75 -22.28 12.25
N ASP A 225 -1.50 -21.04 11.88
CA ASP A 225 -0.58 -20.64 10.81
C ASP A 225 -1.07 -20.98 9.38
N ASP A 226 -2.27 -21.54 9.23
CA ASP A 226 -2.95 -21.64 7.93
C ASP A 226 -3.26 -20.24 7.39
N VAL A 227 -3.07 -20.05 6.09
CA VAL A 227 -3.47 -18.85 5.38
C VAL A 227 -4.72 -19.15 4.54
N VAL A 228 -5.82 -18.49 4.87
CA VAL A 228 -7.16 -18.81 4.32
C VAL A 228 -7.63 -17.66 3.44
N THR A 229 -7.94 -17.96 2.18
CA THR A 229 -8.54 -17.01 1.25
C THR A 229 -10.07 -17.11 1.33
N LEU A 230 -10.72 -16.02 1.71
CA LEU A 230 -12.17 -15.89 1.82
C LEU A 230 -12.69 -14.96 0.73
N PHE A 231 -13.89 -15.26 0.23
CA PHE A 231 -14.63 -14.40 -0.69
C PHE A 231 -16.05 -14.19 -0.18
N SER A 232 -16.49 -12.94 -0.18
CA SER A 232 -17.88 -12.56 0.06
C SER A 232 -18.40 -11.71 -1.08
N ARG A 233 -19.69 -11.82 -1.41
CA ARG A 233 -20.34 -10.96 -2.42
C ARG A 233 -20.83 -9.63 -1.88
N THR A 234 -20.96 -9.51 -0.56
CA THR A 234 -21.60 -8.37 0.11
C THR A 234 -20.68 -7.70 1.14
N GLY A 235 -19.40 -8.08 1.16
CA GLY A 235 -18.42 -7.70 2.17
C GLY A 235 -18.30 -8.75 3.29
N ILE A 236 -17.19 -8.74 4.00
CA ILE A 236 -16.91 -9.64 5.12
C ILE A 236 -17.12 -8.87 6.42
N ASP A 237 -17.91 -9.42 7.34
CA ASP A 237 -18.17 -8.78 8.62
C ASP A 237 -17.01 -8.95 9.62
N ASP A 238 -16.95 -8.03 10.60
CA ASP A 238 -15.90 -8.04 11.63
C ASP A 238 -15.94 -9.34 12.47
N GLU A 239 -17.13 -9.97 12.62
CA GLU A 239 -17.27 -11.25 13.32
C GLU A 239 -16.57 -12.39 12.57
N THR A 240 -16.73 -12.46 11.24
CA THR A 240 -16.03 -13.44 10.41
C THR A 240 -14.53 -13.19 10.42
N ILE A 241 -14.05 -11.94 10.42
CA ILE A 241 -12.61 -11.65 10.52
C ILE A 241 -12.05 -12.08 11.89
N ALA A 242 -12.78 -11.78 12.97
CA ALA A 242 -12.41 -12.16 14.33
C ALA A 242 -12.40 -13.68 14.56
N ALA A 243 -13.10 -14.45 13.72
CA ALA A 243 -13.04 -15.91 13.79
C ALA A 243 -11.67 -16.49 13.46
N PHE A 244 -10.85 -15.78 12.67
CA PHE A 244 -9.50 -16.20 12.26
C PHE A 244 -8.39 -15.53 13.09
N SER A 245 -8.71 -14.43 13.78
CA SER A 245 -7.77 -13.69 14.62
C SER A 245 -8.43 -13.23 15.92
N GLU A 246 -7.87 -13.56 17.09
CA GLU A 246 -8.14 -12.77 18.29
C GLU A 246 -7.19 -11.56 18.31
N GLN A 247 -7.71 -10.40 18.77
CA GLN A 247 -6.93 -9.18 19.01
C GLN A 247 -5.77 -9.41 19.98
#